data_AF-A0A374WC34-F1
#
_entry.id   AF-A0A374WC34-F1
#
_cell.length_a   1.000
_cell.length_b   1.000
_cell.length_c   1.000
_cell.angle_alpha   90.00
_cell.angle_beta   90.00
_cell.angle_gamma   90.00
#
_symmetry.space_group_name_H-M   'P 1'
#
loop_
_entity.id
_entity.type
_entity.pdbx_description
1 polymer ?
#
loop_
_entity_poly.entity_id
_entity_poly.type
_entity_poly.pdbx_seq_one_letter_code
_entity_poly.pdbx_strand_id
1 'polypeptide(L)'
;MKHLLLSYLVLALLTIHPIYGYEVPTNVQKRNILLEEFTGIHCGYCPQGHAIANTLLTAKPENVYVIAIHSGNYSIPGSDEPDFRTDIGDILDVELGASQAGYPCGTINRHVFSGSSIITGRADWTKNGKKIHQEDALVNLWMKSEFNGNNRELKVTVEGYYTGEVTEPSHLLNVAWTQSAIKGPQNGAAMGDEYMHQHMLRGYITQEWGDIIETPKKGEYFTRTYTYTLPNDIKGTEVKAENIEVVAFLCTDKTEVLNVTGGKPTYTNYEKPLGATLLTPMMEVKSRYAYNFFEAKLKNESNQPITSAGFQVTINGEKQDAAWEGHINAFETLPITIHASPYEIKETNEYEVKLTTINGQNITGNSLEGSFNSPLKGTPNITITLVTDLYADENTFVIRDRNGNIVKEFGPYITDTKATYEETAELELDQIYCFEITDEWGDGMQLPKGSYKIYTSNQSLVEQNFSITGFGARTFFQALSPSSISPIGIDNNTIVSFDPIHKLIEIGFKTENTGKANISIYSITGKCLINENIQTIAGGNSKQSISAATLPMGIYLLNINQDGKETTHKMIIR
;
A
#
# COMPACT_ATOMS: atom_id res chain seq x y z
N MET A 1 -39.82 -0.20 -17.38
CA MET A 1 -40.12 -1.59 -17.00
C MET A 1 -39.02 -2.07 -16.07
N LYS A 2 -39.43 -2.61 -14.92
CA LYS A 2 -38.59 -3.03 -13.80
C LYS A 2 -37.66 -4.18 -14.18
N HIS A 3 -36.35 -4.02 -13.98
CA HIS A 3 -35.40 -5.10 -13.73
C HIS A 3 -34.40 -4.57 -12.70
N LEU A 4 -34.82 -4.42 -11.45
CA LEU A 4 -34.67 -5.37 -10.33
C LEU A 4 -33.21 -5.82 -10.13
N LEU A 5 -32.59 -5.20 -9.13
CA LEU A 5 -31.41 -5.67 -8.40
C LEU A 5 -31.50 -7.16 -8.09
N LEU A 6 -30.39 -7.88 -8.26
CA LEU A 6 -30.13 -9.11 -7.55
C LEU A 6 -28.67 -9.15 -7.10
N SER A 7 -28.36 -8.27 -6.14
CA SER A 7 -27.35 -8.53 -5.12
C SER A 7 -27.94 -9.54 -4.14
N TYR A 8 -27.49 -10.79 -4.20
CA TYR A 8 -27.61 -11.71 -3.09
C TYR A 8 -26.28 -12.41 -2.88
N LEU A 9 -25.55 -11.84 -1.92
CA LEU A 9 -24.57 -12.50 -1.08
C LEU A 9 -25.24 -13.77 -0.49
N VAL A 10 -24.88 -14.94 -1.01
CA VAL A 10 -25.10 -16.21 -0.31
C VAL A 10 -23.80 -16.52 0.41
N LEU A 11 -23.64 -15.94 1.59
CA LEU A 11 -22.70 -16.44 2.57
C LEU A 11 -23.35 -17.68 3.19
N ALA A 12 -23.23 -18.82 2.51
CA ALA A 12 -23.49 -20.10 3.14
C ALA A 12 -22.35 -20.34 4.14
N LEU A 13 -22.57 -20.02 5.42
CA LEU A 13 -21.85 -20.66 6.52
C LEU A 13 -22.20 -22.15 6.48
N LEU A 14 -21.54 -22.90 5.61
CA LEU A 14 -21.26 -24.30 5.85
C LEU A 14 -20.18 -24.32 6.93
N THR A 15 -20.61 -24.27 8.19
CA THR A 15 -19.79 -24.80 9.28
C THR A 15 -19.72 -26.30 9.07
N ILE A 16 -18.82 -26.72 8.18
CA ILE A 16 -18.30 -28.09 8.16
C ILE A 16 -17.55 -28.20 9.47
N HIS A 17 -18.26 -28.50 10.55
CA HIS A 17 -17.62 -29.01 11.75
C HIS A 17 -16.89 -30.26 11.28
N PRO A 18 -15.55 -30.34 11.39
CA PRO A 18 -14.88 -31.57 11.08
C PRO A 18 -15.54 -32.69 11.89
N ILE A 19 -15.79 -33.82 11.23
CA ILE A 19 -16.42 -35.02 11.83
C ILE A 19 -15.50 -35.64 12.91
N TYR A 20 -14.37 -34.97 13.21
CA TYR A 20 -13.41 -35.23 14.25
C TYR A 20 -13.18 -33.92 15.04
N GLY A 21 -13.18 -33.97 16.37
CA GLY A 21 -13.15 -32.78 17.25
C GLY A 21 -11.83 -32.03 17.35
N TYR A 22 -11.18 -31.71 16.22
CA TYR A 22 -10.02 -30.83 16.13
C TYR A 22 -10.37 -29.54 15.39
N GLU A 23 -9.75 -28.41 15.79
CA GLU A 23 -9.89 -27.10 15.13
C GLU A 23 -8.76 -26.85 14.12
N VAL A 24 -7.60 -27.50 14.31
CA VAL A 24 -6.47 -27.42 13.38
C VAL A 24 -6.85 -27.98 11.98
N PRO A 25 -6.52 -27.27 10.88
CA PRO A 25 -6.71 -27.80 9.54
C PRO A 25 -5.92 -29.09 9.31
N THR A 26 -6.48 -30.06 8.58
CA THR A 26 -5.81 -31.34 8.29
C THR A 26 -5.39 -31.53 6.83
N ASN A 27 -5.85 -30.67 5.93
CA ASN A 27 -5.33 -30.57 4.57
C ASN A 27 -4.00 -29.81 4.55
N VAL A 28 -3.12 -30.14 3.61
CA VAL A 28 -1.83 -29.45 3.43
C VAL A 28 -2.06 -27.93 3.28
N GLN A 29 -1.38 -27.15 4.13
CA GLN A 29 -1.32 -25.69 4.07
C GLN A 29 0.08 -25.24 3.63
N LYS A 30 0.25 -23.94 3.37
CA LYS A 30 1.57 -23.31 3.22
C LYS A 30 2.20 -23.00 4.58
N ARG A 31 3.53 -22.91 4.61
CA ARG A 31 4.24 -22.46 5.82
C ARG A 31 3.91 -21.00 6.10
N ASN A 32 3.56 -20.70 7.34
CA ASN A 32 3.55 -19.34 7.84
C ASN A 32 4.99 -18.90 8.15
N ILE A 33 5.18 -17.58 8.18
CA ILE A 33 6.46 -16.91 8.34
C ILE A 33 6.60 -16.42 9.77
N LEU A 34 7.68 -16.81 10.44
CA LEU A 34 8.14 -16.20 11.69
C LEU A 34 9.38 -15.36 11.41
N LEU A 35 9.29 -14.05 11.67
CA LEU A 35 10.44 -13.16 11.73
C LEU A 35 10.81 -12.90 13.19
N GLU A 36 11.94 -13.46 13.63
CA GLU A 36 12.57 -13.08 14.88
C GLU A 36 13.64 -12.03 14.57
N GLU A 37 13.35 -10.75 14.84
CA GLU A 37 14.27 -9.64 14.59
C GLU A 37 15.05 -9.28 15.86
N PHE A 38 16.36 -9.19 15.76
CA PHE A 38 17.25 -8.76 16.83
C PHE A 38 17.51 -7.26 16.69
N THR A 39 17.17 -6.52 17.75
CA THR A 39 17.12 -5.06 17.76
C THR A 39 17.71 -4.48 19.04
N GLY A 40 17.77 -3.15 19.12
CA GLY A 40 18.16 -2.44 20.33
C GLY A 40 17.96 -0.92 20.23
N ILE A 41 17.72 -0.28 21.38
CA ILE A 41 17.39 1.14 21.47
C ILE A 41 18.53 2.05 20.96
N HIS A 42 19.78 1.60 20.96
CA HIS A 42 20.93 2.37 20.46
C HIS A 42 21.29 2.07 18.99
N CYS A 43 20.59 1.16 18.34
CA CYS A 43 20.83 0.76 16.95
C CYS A 43 20.19 1.74 15.95
N GLY A 44 21.01 2.53 15.27
CA GLY A 44 20.53 3.58 14.34
C GLY A 44 19.82 3.08 13.08
N TYR A 45 20.00 1.80 12.70
CA TYR A 45 19.33 1.21 11.54
C TYR A 45 18.13 0.32 11.91
N CYS A 46 17.91 0.07 13.19
CA CYS A 46 16.80 -0.78 13.65
C CYS A 46 15.42 -0.21 13.29
N PRO A 47 15.17 1.12 13.26
CA PRO A 47 13.93 1.66 12.70
C PRO A 47 13.64 1.23 11.26
N GLN A 48 14.67 1.06 10.43
CA GLN A 48 14.51 0.56 9.06
C GLN A 48 14.14 -0.93 9.06
N GLY A 49 14.71 -1.72 9.97
CA GLY A 49 14.31 -3.13 10.18
C GLY A 49 12.85 -3.23 10.60
N HIS A 50 12.45 -2.48 11.63
CA HIS A 50 11.07 -2.45 12.13
C HIS A 50 10.07 -2.06 11.02
N ALA A 51 10.43 -1.11 10.15
CA ALA A 51 9.59 -0.72 9.01
C ALA A 51 9.40 -1.88 8.01
N ILE A 52 10.47 -2.65 7.71
CA ILE A 52 10.40 -3.82 6.81
C ILE A 52 9.57 -4.94 7.45
N ALA A 53 9.78 -5.22 8.73
CA ALA A 53 9.00 -6.21 9.48
C ALA A 53 7.50 -5.85 9.50
N ASN A 54 7.18 -4.58 9.75
CA ASN A 54 5.81 -4.10 9.71
C ASN A 54 5.20 -4.14 8.30
N THR A 55 5.97 -3.90 7.25
CA THR A 55 5.53 -4.08 5.86
C THR A 55 5.14 -5.53 5.60
N LEU A 56 5.98 -6.50 6.01
CA LEU A 56 5.68 -7.93 5.85
C LEU A 56 4.41 -8.35 6.61
N LEU A 57 4.29 -7.92 7.86
CA LEU A 57 3.10 -8.17 8.66
C LEU A 57 1.85 -7.55 8.02
N THR A 58 1.96 -6.33 7.50
CA THR A 58 0.85 -5.63 6.84
C THR A 58 0.43 -6.32 5.54
N ALA A 59 1.40 -6.85 4.78
CA ALA A 59 1.14 -7.59 3.54
C ALA A 59 0.44 -8.93 3.78
N LYS A 60 0.82 -9.64 4.84
CA LYS A 60 0.35 -11.00 5.15
C LYS A 60 -0.05 -11.15 6.61
N PRO A 61 -1.10 -10.43 7.07
CA PRO A 61 -1.45 -10.36 8.50
C PRO A 61 -1.87 -11.69 9.12
N GLU A 62 -2.30 -12.66 8.31
CA GLU A 62 -2.67 -14.00 8.77
C GLU A 62 -1.53 -15.02 8.70
N ASN A 63 -0.42 -14.69 8.02
CA ASN A 63 0.66 -15.65 7.74
C ASN A 63 2.03 -15.18 8.22
N VAL A 64 2.22 -13.91 8.58
CA VAL A 64 3.48 -13.38 9.11
C VAL A 64 3.33 -13.07 10.58
N TYR A 65 4.30 -13.50 11.38
CA TYR A 65 4.39 -13.20 12.80
C TYR A 65 5.77 -12.61 13.08
N VAL A 66 5.81 -11.52 13.84
CA VAL A 66 7.05 -10.82 14.19
C VAL A 66 7.28 -10.94 15.69
N ILE A 67 8.54 -11.19 16.07
CA ILE A 67 9.03 -11.11 17.44
C ILE A 67 10.25 -10.20 17.44
N ALA A 68 10.14 -9.03 18.04
CA ALA A 68 11.24 -8.08 18.19
C ALA A 68 12.00 -8.35 19.48
N ILE A 69 13.26 -8.74 19.36
CA ILE A 69 14.12 -9.20 20.45
C ILE A 69 15.13 -8.09 20.76
N HIS A 70 14.88 -7.33 21.81
CA HIS A 70 15.85 -6.40 22.38
C HIS A 70 16.87 -7.20 23.19
N SER A 71 18.07 -7.37 22.63
CA SER A 71 19.17 -8.12 23.24
C SER A 71 20.52 -7.45 22.95
N GLY A 72 21.58 -8.00 23.52
CA GLY A 72 22.97 -7.63 23.21
C GLY A 72 23.32 -6.16 23.43
N ASN A 73 24.46 -5.74 22.86
CA ASN A 73 25.10 -4.47 23.22
C ASN A 73 24.29 -3.23 22.87
N TYR A 74 23.46 -3.28 21.81
CA TYR A 74 22.62 -2.14 21.40
C TYR A 74 21.37 -1.96 22.27
N SER A 75 21.07 -2.92 23.15
CA SER A 75 19.91 -2.88 24.04
C SER A 75 20.26 -2.59 25.49
N ILE A 76 21.55 -2.41 25.82
CA ILE A 76 21.98 -2.07 27.18
C ILE A 76 21.52 -0.64 27.47
N PRO A 77 20.62 -0.41 28.44
CA PRO A 77 20.13 0.92 28.73
C PRO A 77 21.19 1.77 29.43
N GLY A 78 21.15 3.08 29.17
CA GLY A 78 21.77 4.10 30.01
C GLY A 78 21.01 4.31 31.34
N SER A 79 21.49 5.24 32.16
CA SER A 79 20.97 5.48 33.52
C SER A 79 19.47 5.79 33.58
N ASP A 80 18.94 6.49 32.57
CA ASP A 80 17.56 6.98 32.53
C ASP A 80 16.74 6.33 31.40
N GLU A 81 17.28 5.28 30.77
CA GLU A 81 16.61 4.58 29.68
C GLU A 81 15.93 3.30 30.19
N PRO A 82 14.78 2.90 29.61
CA PRO A 82 14.11 1.67 29.99
C PRO A 82 14.92 0.44 29.56
N ASP A 83 14.96 -0.60 30.39
CA ASP A 83 15.51 -1.90 30.01
C ASP A 83 14.45 -2.74 29.29
N PHE A 84 14.48 -2.74 27.95
CA PHE A 84 13.58 -3.55 27.12
C PHE A 84 14.04 -5.00 26.93
N ARG A 85 15.18 -5.41 27.49
CA ARG A 85 15.70 -6.77 27.33
C ARG A 85 14.93 -7.77 28.19
N THR A 86 14.89 -9.01 27.72
CA THR A 86 14.42 -10.17 28.50
C THR A 86 15.53 -11.21 28.60
N ASP A 87 15.52 -12.02 29.67
CA ASP A 87 16.53 -13.07 29.87
C ASP A 87 16.53 -14.08 28.71
N ILE A 88 15.33 -14.43 28.21
CA ILE A 88 15.20 -15.30 27.03
C ILE A 88 15.71 -14.62 25.76
N GLY A 89 15.54 -13.30 25.60
CA GLY A 89 16.09 -12.57 24.46
C GLY A 89 17.62 -12.62 24.42
N ASP A 90 18.27 -12.48 25.58
CA ASP A 90 19.73 -12.60 25.69
C ASP A 90 20.21 -14.03 25.39
N ILE A 91 19.45 -15.06 25.78
CA ILE A 91 19.74 -16.47 25.44
C ILE A 91 19.63 -16.69 23.93
N LEU A 92 18.54 -16.23 23.30
CA LEU A 92 18.32 -16.37 21.86
C LEU A 92 19.43 -15.68 21.06
N ASP A 93 19.87 -14.51 21.50
CA ASP A 93 20.95 -13.77 20.84
C ASP A 93 22.25 -14.57 20.77
N VAL A 94 22.67 -15.11 21.92
CA VAL A 94 23.90 -15.89 22.05
C VAL A 94 23.82 -17.18 21.25
N GLU A 95 22.71 -17.90 21.37
CA GLU A 95 22.55 -19.24 20.79
C GLU A 95 22.33 -19.19 19.27
N LEU A 96 21.65 -18.16 18.76
CA LEU A 96 21.43 -17.98 17.32
C LEU A 96 22.54 -17.15 16.64
N GLY A 97 23.45 -16.56 17.42
CA GLY A 97 24.61 -15.82 16.90
C GLY A 97 24.30 -14.42 16.38
N ALA A 98 23.28 -13.76 16.92
CA ALA A 98 22.78 -12.49 16.40
C ALA A 98 23.76 -11.32 16.62
N SER A 99 24.34 -11.20 17.82
CA SER A 99 25.34 -10.16 18.11
C SER A 99 26.56 -10.22 17.19
N GLN A 100 26.95 -11.40 16.71
CA GLN A 100 28.08 -11.58 15.79
C GLN A 100 27.74 -11.16 14.37
N ALA A 101 26.47 -11.23 13.96
CA ALA A 101 26.01 -10.79 12.65
C ALA A 101 25.80 -9.27 12.56
N GLY A 102 25.55 -8.62 13.71
CA GLY A 102 25.31 -7.19 13.82
C GLY A 102 23.83 -6.81 13.61
N TYR A 103 23.40 -5.70 14.20
CA TYR A 103 21.99 -5.31 14.20
C TYR A 103 21.63 -4.19 13.19
N PRO A 104 20.36 -4.12 12.74
CA PRO A 104 19.37 -5.18 12.89
C PRO A 104 19.72 -6.38 12.02
N CYS A 105 19.53 -7.56 12.58
CA CYS A 105 19.51 -8.84 11.86
C CYS A 105 18.32 -9.65 12.35
N GLY A 106 18.03 -10.77 11.70
CA GLY A 106 16.92 -11.61 12.11
C GLY A 106 16.99 -12.98 11.48
N THR A 107 16.06 -13.84 11.87
CA THR A 107 15.83 -15.12 11.19
C THR A 107 14.45 -15.12 10.55
N ILE A 108 14.34 -15.74 9.39
CA ILE A 108 13.05 -16.11 8.80
C ILE A 108 12.90 -17.62 9.02
N ASN A 109 11.96 -18.01 9.87
CA ASN A 109 11.71 -19.40 10.29
C ASN A 109 12.96 -20.14 10.79
N ARG A 110 13.98 -19.44 11.32
CA ARG A 110 15.28 -20.03 11.67
C ARG A 110 15.85 -20.96 10.57
N HIS A 111 15.58 -20.62 9.31
CA HIS A 111 15.93 -21.42 8.13
C HIS A 111 17.26 -20.94 7.53
N VAL A 112 18.07 -21.88 7.03
CA VAL A 112 19.34 -21.55 6.36
C VAL A 112 19.10 -21.31 4.87
N PHE A 113 19.05 -20.05 4.45
CA PHE A 113 18.88 -19.69 3.03
C PHE A 113 20.18 -19.68 2.23
N SER A 114 21.33 -19.53 2.90
CA SER A 114 22.64 -19.46 2.28
C SER A 114 23.76 -19.82 3.26
N GLY A 115 24.74 -20.60 2.81
CA GLY A 115 25.84 -21.06 3.65
C GLY A 115 25.35 -21.94 4.79
N SER A 116 25.67 -21.58 6.02
CA SER A 116 25.29 -22.31 7.24
C SER A 116 24.60 -21.45 8.29
N SER A 117 24.35 -20.16 8.01
CA SER A 117 23.75 -19.22 8.96
C SER A 117 22.24 -19.15 8.75
N ILE A 118 21.50 -19.20 9.85
CA ILE A 118 20.05 -18.88 9.89
C ILE A 118 19.80 -17.37 10.00
N ILE A 119 20.80 -16.62 10.45
CA ILE A 119 20.73 -15.16 10.56
C ILE A 119 20.90 -14.55 9.17
N THR A 120 19.98 -13.62 8.85
CA THR A 120 19.91 -12.90 7.59
C THR A 120 19.69 -11.41 7.84
N GLY A 121 20.18 -10.58 6.91
CA GLY A 121 20.05 -9.13 7.01
C GLY A 121 18.68 -8.63 6.53
N ARG A 122 18.29 -7.44 7.01
CA ARG A 122 16.99 -6.82 6.70
C ARG A 122 16.61 -6.73 5.23
N ALA A 123 17.59 -6.63 4.33
CA ALA A 123 17.36 -6.56 2.89
C ALA A 123 16.83 -7.88 2.28
N ASP A 124 17.02 -9.00 2.97
CA ASP A 124 16.65 -10.33 2.49
C ASP A 124 15.36 -10.87 3.15
N TRP A 125 14.84 -10.21 4.20
CA TRP A 125 13.70 -10.71 4.97
C TRP A 125 12.46 -10.97 4.11
N THR A 126 12.09 -10.01 3.24
CA THR A 126 10.93 -10.17 2.35
C THR A 126 11.12 -11.31 1.36
N LYS A 127 12.28 -11.35 0.69
CA LYS A 127 12.64 -12.42 -0.26
C LYS A 127 12.63 -13.80 0.39
N ASN A 128 13.19 -13.91 1.59
CA ASN A 128 13.27 -15.17 2.34
C ASN A 128 11.88 -15.58 2.87
N GLY A 129 11.07 -14.63 3.32
CA GLY A 129 9.67 -14.87 3.68
C GLY A 129 8.85 -15.42 2.52
N LYS A 130 8.94 -14.79 1.34
CA LYS A 130 8.31 -15.24 0.08
C LYS A 130 8.66 -16.70 -0.22
N LYS A 131 9.95 -17.06 -0.12
CA LYS A 131 10.42 -18.44 -0.35
C LYS A 131 9.79 -19.44 0.63
N ILE A 132 9.79 -19.13 1.93
CA ILE A 132 9.18 -20.00 2.94
C ILE A 132 7.69 -20.20 2.66
N HIS A 133 6.97 -19.13 2.32
CA HIS A 133 5.53 -19.21 2.11
C HIS A 133 5.11 -19.98 0.84
N GLN A 134 6.05 -20.22 -0.09
CA GLN A 134 5.81 -21.09 -1.25
C GLN A 134 5.85 -22.58 -0.88
N GLU A 135 6.48 -22.93 0.24
CA GLU A 135 6.62 -24.31 0.70
C GLU A 135 5.36 -24.82 1.42
N ASP A 136 5.10 -26.12 1.25
CA ASP A 136 4.04 -26.80 2.01
C ASP A 136 4.49 -26.98 3.47
N ALA A 137 3.58 -26.72 4.40
CA ALA A 137 3.84 -26.94 5.81
C ALA A 137 3.85 -28.43 6.13
N LEU A 138 4.93 -28.90 6.77
CA LEU A 138 5.04 -30.27 7.30
C LEU A 138 3.98 -30.55 8.39
N VAL A 139 3.62 -29.50 9.13
CA VAL A 139 2.67 -29.52 10.24
C VAL A 139 1.80 -28.26 10.17
N ASN A 140 0.49 -28.43 10.26
CA ASN A 140 -0.42 -27.32 10.47
C ASN A 140 -0.50 -27.02 11.96
N LEU A 141 -0.60 -25.74 12.31
CA LEU A 141 -0.81 -25.30 13.69
C LEU A 141 -2.09 -24.48 13.78
N TRP A 142 -2.77 -24.61 14.91
CA TRP A 142 -3.87 -23.75 15.31
C TRP A 142 -3.71 -23.39 16.77
N MET A 143 -4.16 -22.18 17.13
CA MET A 143 -4.07 -21.71 18.51
C MET A 143 -5.33 -20.95 18.89
N LYS A 144 -5.74 -21.12 20.15
CA LYS A 144 -6.67 -20.22 20.83
C LYS A 144 -6.07 -19.76 22.14
N SER A 145 -6.18 -18.47 22.43
CA SER A 145 -5.78 -17.88 23.71
C SER A 145 -6.91 -17.07 24.36
N GLU A 146 -6.93 -17.08 25.69
CA GLU A 146 -7.98 -16.48 26.52
C GLU A 146 -7.31 -15.77 27.72
N PHE A 147 -7.58 -14.48 27.91
CA PHE A 147 -7.08 -13.68 29.02
C PHE A 147 -8.19 -13.38 30.01
N ASN A 148 -7.92 -13.56 31.30
CA ASN A 148 -8.82 -13.23 32.40
C ASN A 148 -8.27 -12.06 33.24
N GLY A 149 -8.95 -10.91 33.17
CA GLY A 149 -8.52 -9.69 33.84
C GLY A 149 -8.58 -9.73 35.37
N ASN A 150 -9.34 -10.65 35.97
CA ASN A 150 -9.43 -10.75 37.44
C ASN A 150 -8.12 -11.28 38.07
N ASN A 151 -7.43 -12.20 37.40
CA ASN A 151 -6.22 -12.87 37.89
C ASN A 151 -5.01 -12.69 36.96
N ARG A 152 -5.15 -11.93 35.86
CA ARG A 152 -4.15 -11.78 34.79
C ARG A 152 -3.69 -13.10 34.19
N GLU A 153 -4.54 -14.13 34.22
CA GLU A 153 -4.22 -15.45 33.67
C GLU A 153 -4.47 -15.46 32.17
N LEU A 154 -3.46 -15.90 31.43
CA LEU A 154 -3.52 -16.23 30.02
C LEU A 154 -3.56 -17.75 29.89
N LYS A 155 -4.64 -18.27 29.29
CA LYS A 155 -4.77 -19.67 28.91
C LYS A 155 -4.55 -19.81 27.42
N VAL A 156 -3.64 -20.68 27.01
CA VAL A 156 -3.29 -20.90 25.60
C VAL A 156 -3.47 -22.37 25.26
N THR A 157 -4.24 -22.68 24.22
CA THR A 157 -4.36 -24.02 23.65
C THR A 157 -3.76 -24.00 22.26
N VAL A 158 -2.83 -24.93 21.99
CA VAL A 158 -2.20 -25.13 20.69
C VAL A 158 -2.52 -26.53 20.21
N GLU A 159 -2.99 -26.61 18.98
CA GLU A 159 -3.18 -27.87 18.25
C GLU A 159 -2.19 -27.94 17.09
N GLY A 160 -1.76 -29.16 16.77
CA GLY A 160 -0.98 -29.41 15.57
C GLY A 160 -1.38 -30.70 14.88
N TYR A 161 -1.28 -30.71 13.56
CA TYR A 161 -1.58 -31.86 12.71
C TYR A 161 -0.51 -32.04 11.64
N TYR A 162 0.16 -33.18 11.62
CA TYR A 162 1.22 -33.47 10.65
C TYR A 162 0.64 -33.90 9.31
N THR A 163 0.94 -33.13 8.26
CA THR A 163 0.44 -33.36 6.90
C THR A 163 1.50 -34.03 6.00
N GLY A 164 2.78 -33.84 6.31
CA GLY A 164 3.92 -34.45 5.61
C GLY A 164 4.58 -35.60 6.39
N GLU A 165 5.47 -36.32 5.71
CA GLU A 165 6.29 -37.37 6.31
C GLU A 165 7.37 -36.76 7.21
N VAL A 166 7.58 -37.33 8.39
CA VAL A 166 8.55 -36.84 9.39
C VAL A 166 9.64 -37.89 9.61
N THR A 167 10.90 -37.47 9.68
CA THR A 167 12.04 -38.36 9.90
C THR A 167 12.68 -38.18 11.28
N GLU A 168 12.46 -37.03 11.87
CA GLU A 168 12.95 -36.56 13.15
C GLU A 168 12.22 -37.28 14.30
N PRO A 169 12.93 -37.66 15.38
CA PRO A 169 12.31 -38.38 16.50
C PRO A 169 11.38 -37.50 17.35
N SER A 170 11.57 -36.18 17.28
CA SER A 170 10.82 -35.19 18.04
C SER A 170 10.91 -33.81 17.44
N HIS A 171 9.93 -32.96 17.75
CA HIS A 171 9.97 -31.52 17.50
C HIS A 171 9.74 -30.73 18.80
N LEU A 172 10.04 -29.43 18.80
CA LEU A 172 9.91 -28.56 19.96
C LEU A 172 8.82 -27.51 19.76
N LEU A 173 7.77 -27.56 20.58
CA LEU A 173 6.69 -26.57 20.60
C LEU A 173 7.07 -25.40 21.48
N ASN A 174 7.24 -24.23 20.88
CA ASN A 174 7.55 -22.98 21.55
C ASN A 174 6.28 -22.13 21.59
N VAL A 175 5.97 -21.55 22.76
CA VAL A 175 4.90 -20.57 22.90
C VAL A 175 5.48 -19.33 23.53
N ALA A 176 5.62 -18.26 22.73
CA ALA A 176 6.10 -16.96 23.15
C ALA A 176 4.95 -15.96 23.25
N TRP A 177 5.19 -14.85 23.93
CA TRP A 177 4.29 -13.70 23.89
C TRP A 177 5.06 -12.40 23.70
N THR A 178 4.45 -11.52 22.93
CA THR A 178 4.98 -10.19 22.62
C THR A 178 4.06 -9.11 23.17
N GLN A 179 4.58 -7.89 23.28
CA GLN A 179 3.77 -6.71 23.54
C GLN A 179 4.10 -5.61 22.56
N SER A 180 3.03 -5.05 21.99
CA SER A 180 3.07 -3.91 21.09
C SER A 180 2.79 -2.59 21.82
N ALA A 181 2.94 -1.48 21.11
CA ALA A 181 2.68 -0.14 21.60
C ALA A 181 3.41 0.23 22.92
N ILE A 182 4.70 -0.08 23.01
CA ILE A 182 5.59 0.37 24.09
C ILE A 182 6.34 1.61 23.63
N LYS A 183 6.13 2.74 24.30
CA LYS A 183 6.90 3.96 24.04
C LYS A 183 8.30 3.85 24.64
N GLY A 184 9.31 4.34 23.94
CA GLY A 184 10.64 4.51 24.48
C GLY A 184 11.62 5.11 23.47
N PRO A 185 12.88 5.30 23.87
CA PRO A 185 13.91 5.81 22.98
C PRO A 185 14.21 4.83 21.85
N GLN A 186 14.59 5.38 20.69
CA GLN A 186 15.15 4.62 19.59
C GLN A 186 16.08 5.50 18.75
N ASN A 187 17.37 5.16 18.74
CA ASN A 187 18.35 5.79 17.86
C ASN A 187 17.95 5.59 16.39
N GLY A 188 18.14 6.62 15.58
CA GLY A 188 17.79 6.63 14.15
C GLY A 188 16.30 6.87 13.85
N ALA A 189 15.42 6.92 14.85
CA ALA A 189 13.99 7.13 14.63
C ALA A 189 13.58 8.60 14.56
N ALA A 190 14.39 9.52 15.10
CA ALA A 190 14.08 10.95 15.22
C ALA A 190 12.77 11.26 16.01
N MET A 191 12.42 10.39 16.97
CA MET A 191 11.18 10.49 17.77
C MET A 191 11.43 10.71 19.28
N GLY A 192 12.69 10.87 19.72
CA GLY A 192 13.01 10.90 21.14
C GLY A 192 12.47 9.66 21.86
N ASP A 193 11.78 9.85 22.98
CA ASP A 193 11.14 8.79 23.77
C ASP A 193 9.74 8.38 23.27
N GLU A 194 9.27 8.99 22.18
CA GLU A 194 7.95 8.74 21.60
C GLU A 194 7.98 7.68 20.50
N TYR A 195 9.11 6.99 20.30
CA TYR A 195 9.15 5.87 19.36
C TYR A 195 8.29 4.71 19.89
N MET A 196 7.40 4.22 19.04
CA MET A 196 6.46 3.16 19.39
C MET A 196 7.02 1.80 18.99
N HIS A 197 7.60 1.08 19.94
CA HIS A 197 8.06 -0.29 19.76
C HIS A 197 6.87 -1.24 19.62
N GLN A 198 6.95 -2.16 18.66
CA GLN A 198 5.91 -3.15 18.33
C GLN A 198 6.47 -4.56 18.50
N HIS A 199 5.59 -5.53 18.78
CA HIS A 199 5.91 -6.96 18.85
C HIS A 199 7.13 -7.32 19.72
N MET A 200 7.43 -6.52 20.74
CA MET A 200 8.57 -6.72 21.63
C MET A 200 8.42 -8.05 22.38
N LEU A 201 9.41 -8.93 22.32
CA LEU A 201 9.43 -10.18 23.07
C LEU A 201 9.36 -9.87 24.57
N ARG A 202 8.36 -10.43 25.25
CA ARG A 202 8.20 -10.27 26.70
C ARG A 202 8.41 -11.55 27.49
N GLY A 203 8.40 -12.70 26.83
CA GLY A 203 8.80 -13.97 27.44
C GLY A 203 8.26 -15.18 26.70
N TYR A 204 8.61 -16.36 27.22
CA TYR A 204 8.04 -17.64 26.79
C TYR A 204 7.05 -18.13 27.86
N ILE A 205 5.96 -18.73 27.39
CA ILE A 205 4.99 -19.47 28.21
C ILE A 205 5.48 -20.91 28.42
N THR A 206 6.08 -21.50 27.39
CA THR A 206 6.84 -22.76 27.50
C THR A 206 8.18 -22.51 28.18
N GLN A 207 8.89 -23.58 28.53
CA GLN A 207 10.30 -23.48 28.90
C GLN A 207 11.17 -22.97 27.75
N GLU A 208 12.43 -22.64 28.04
CA GLU A 208 13.44 -22.32 27.03
C GLU A 208 13.48 -23.41 25.95
N TRP A 209 13.46 -23.02 24.68
CA TRP A 209 13.42 -23.90 23.51
C TRP A 209 12.18 -24.77 23.34
N GLY A 210 11.19 -24.66 24.23
CA GLY A 210 9.88 -25.28 24.06
C GLY A 210 9.75 -26.68 24.66
N ASP A 211 8.56 -27.24 24.48
CA ASP A 211 8.17 -28.57 24.96
C ASP A 211 8.32 -29.62 23.86
N ILE A 212 8.72 -30.83 24.25
CA ILE A 212 8.93 -31.92 23.30
C ILE A 212 7.58 -32.47 22.79
N ILE A 213 7.48 -32.60 21.47
CA ILE A 213 6.46 -33.38 20.76
C ILE A 213 7.14 -34.65 20.25
N GLU A 214 6.89 -35.77 20.93
CA GLU A 214 7.52 -37.06 20.62
C GLU A 214 6.80 -37.78 19.47
N THR A 215 7.57 -38.62 18.75
CA THR A 215 7.06 -39.53 17.72
C THR A 215 6.20 -38.86 16.62
N PRO A 216 6.61 -37.70 16.10
CA PRO A 216 5.87 -37.05 15.02
C PRO A 216 5.84 -37.94 13.77
N LYS A 217 4.68 -38.07 13.13
CA LYS A 217 4.51 -38.76 11.85
C LYS A 217 3.29 -38.22 11.14
N LYS A 218 3.22 -38.41 9.83
CA LYS A 218 2.07 -37.99 9.03
C LYS A 218 0.76 -38.53 9.58
N GLY A 219 -0.23 -37.65 9.68
CA GLY A 219 -1.56 -37.93 10.21
C GLY A 219 -1.67 -37.88 11.73
N GLU A 220 -0.57 -37.69 12.46
CA GLU A 220 -0.64 -37.49 13.91
C GLU A 220 -1.14 -36.10 14.27
N TYR A 221 -1.90 -36.06 15.37
CA TYR A 221 -2.45 -34.87 15.99
C TYR A 221 -1.87 -34.72 17.40
N PHE A 222 -1.60 -33.48 17.80
CA PHE A 222 -1.31 -33.17 19.20
C PHE A 222 -2.09 -31.94 19.67
N THR A 223 -2.29 -31.87 20.98
CA THR A 223 -2.82 -30.68 21.67
C THR A 223 -2.01 -30.42 22.95
N ARG A 224 -1.81 -29.15 23.27
CA ARG A 224 -1.18 -28.67 24.51
C ARG A 224 -1.96 -27.48 25.03
N THR A 225 -2.15 -27.43 26.35
CA THR A 225 -2.78 -26.30 27.03
C THR A 225 -1.86 -25.77 28.12
N TYR A 226 -1.67 -24.46 28.11
CA TYR A 226 -0.83 -23.72 29.04
C TYR A 226 -1.67 -22.71 29.81
N THR A 227 -1.26 -22.45 31.05
CA THR A 227 -1.77 -21.35 31.88
C THR A 227 -0.59 -20.53 32.37
N TYR A 228 -0.62 -19.23 32.15
CA TYR A 228 0.47 -18.32 32.50
C TYR A 228 -0.09 -17.02 33.08
N THR A 229 0.38 -16.61 34.25
CA THR A 229 -0.01 -15.32 34.84
C THR A 229 0.87 -14.22 34.27
N LEU A 230 0.29 -13.29 33.51
CA LEU A 230 1.02 -12.13 33.01
C LEU A 230 1.49 -11.25 34.18
N PRO A 231 2.80 -10.92 34.28
CA PRO A 231 3.27 -10.00 35.31
C PRO A 231 2.65 -8.61 35.09
N ASN A 232 2.70 -7.75 36.11
CA ASN A 232 2.23 -6.37 35.98
C ASN A 232 3.20 -5.50 35.16
N ASP A 233 4.49 -5.77 35.29
CA ASP A 233 5.57 -5.12 34.56
C ASP A 233 6.72 -6.11 34.30
N ILE A 234 7.59 -5.79 33.35
CA ILE A 234 8.90 -6.43 33.22
C ILE A 234 9.92 -5.31 33.22
N LYS A 235 10.83 -5.34 34.20
CA LYS A 235 11.90 -4.34 34.38
C LYS A 235 11.38 -2.90 34.37
N GLY A 236 10.23 -2.64 35.00
CA GLY A 236 9.63 -1.30 35.06
C GLY A 236 8.79 -0.90 33.85
N THR A 237 8.73 -1.73 32.79
CA THR A 237 7.84 -1.52 31.65
C THR A 237 6.52 -2.25 31.87
N GLU A 238 5.42 -1.49 31.98
CA GLU A 238 4.07 -2.02 32.20
C GLU A 238 3.67 -3.10 31.16
N VAL A 239 2.98 -4.14 31.63
CA VAL A 239 2.38 -5.17 30.79
C VAL A 239 0.89 -4.88 30.59
N LYS A 240 0.55 -4.50 29.36
CA LYS A 240 -0.81 -4.11 28.93
C LYS A 240 -1.44 -5.24 28.12
N ALA A 241 -2.41 -5.93 28.71
CA ALA A 241 -3.02 -7.12 28.10
C ALA A 241 -3.68 -6.84 26.73
N GLU A 242 -4.22 -5.64 26.51
CA GLU A 242 -4.77 -5.22 25.21
C GLU A 242 -3.71 -5.17 24.09
N ASN A 243 -2.45 -5.03 24.47
CA ASN A 243 -1.32 -4.88 23.55
C ASN A 243 -0.51 -6.17 23.38
N ILE A 244 -0.88 -7.27 24.04
CA ILE A 244 -0.15 -8.54 23.90
C ILE A 244 -0.63 -9.35 22.68
N GLU A 245 0.27 -10.18 22.17
CA GLU A 245 -0.01 -11.25 21.22
C GLU A 245 0.71 -12.52 21.68
N VAL A 246 0.12 -13.68 21.40
CA VAL A 246 0.74 -15.00 21.64
C VAL A 246 1.19 -15.54 20.29
N VAL A 247 2.40 -16.10 20.24
CA VAL A 247 2.97 -16.72 19.05
C VAL A 247 3.41 -18.13 19.40
N ALA A 248 2.83 -19.13 18.74
CA ALA A 248 3.14 -20.54 18.91
C ALA A 248 3.79 -21.09 17.64
N PHE A 249 4.93 -21.75 17.77
CA PHE A 249 5.68 -22.28 16.64
C PHE A 249 6.38 -23.59 16.98
N LEU A 250 6.54 -24.44 15.97
CA LEU A 250 7.14 -25.76 16.12
C LEU A 250 8.48 -25.80 15.39
N CYS A 251 9.54 -26.28 16.05
CA CYS A 251 10.90 -26.34 15.51
C CYS A 251 11.43 -27.77 15.40
N THR A 252 12.35 -27.98 14.46
CA THR A 252 13.29 -29.11 14.50
C THR A 252 14.53 -28.71 15.29
N ASP A 253 14.75 -29.32 16.45
CA ASP A 253 15.74 -28.86 17.42
C ASP A 253 15.54 -27.37 17.75
N LYS A 254 16.63 -26.60 17.86
CA LYS A 254 16.60 -25.15 18.14
C LYS A 254 16.41 -24.29 16.87
N THR A 255 16.46 -24.90 15.70
CA THR A 255 16.43 -24.24 14.38
C THR A 255 15.22 -24.69 13.56
N GLU A 256 15.07 -24.24 12.31
CA GLU A 256 14.03 -24.69 11.39
C GLU A 256 12.60 -24.71 11.98
N VAL A 257 11.96 -23.55 11.96
CA VAL A 257 10.57 -23.37 12.38
C VAL A 257 9.66 -23.96 11.30
N LEU A 258 9.14 -25.15 11.53
CA LEU A 258 8.30 -25.92 10.61
C LEU A 258 7.02 -25.18 10.25
N ASN A 259 6.37 -24.57 11.24
CA ASN A 259 5.24 -23.68 11.05
C ASN A 259 5.04 -22.79 12.30
N VAL A 260 4.26 -21.73 12.14
CA VAL A 260 3.93 -20.76 13.20
C VAL A 260 2.46 -20.34 13.10
N THR A 261 1.86 -20.05 14.25
CA THR A 261 0.54 -19.41 14.36
C THR A 261 0.56 -18.44 15.53
N GLY A 262 -0.40 -17.53 15.61
CA GLY A 262 -0.42 -16.51 16.64
C GLY A 262 -1.65 -15.63 16.56
N GLY A 263 -1.80 -14.77 17.56
CA GLY A 263 -2.89 -13.80 17.62
C GLY A 263 -3.09 -13.21 19.00
N LYS A 264 -4.02 -12.26 19.07
CA LYS A 264 -4.48 -11.68 20.33
C LYS A 264 -5.36 -12.69 21.10
N PRO A 265 -5.30 -12.71 22.44
CA PRO A 265 -6.23 -13.49 23.21
C PRO A 265 -7.64 -12.93 23.09
N THR A 266 -8.64 -13.77 23.35
CA THR A 266 -9.96 -13.28 23.72
C THR A 266 -9.95 -12.80 25.18
N TYR A 267 -10.80 -11.84 25.53
CA TYR A 267 -10.73 -11.16 26.82
C TYR A 267 -11.98 -11.43 27.66
N THR A 268 -11.77 -11.79 28.93
CA THR A 268 -12.83 -11.94 29.94
C THR A 268 -12.47 -11.12 31.17
N ASN A 269 -13.47 -10.53 31.84
CA ASN A 269 -13.27 -9.69 33.01
C ASN A 269 -12.24 -8.57 32.80
N TYR A 270 -12.18 -8.01 31.59
CA TYR A 270 -11.20 -7.00 31.20
C TYR A 270 -11.91 -5.86 30.47
N GLU A 271 -12.46 -4.94 31.24
CA GLU A 271 -13.29 -3.86 30.73
C GLU A 271 -12.46 -2.69 30.20
N LYS A 272 -12.75 -2.27 28.96
CA LYS A 272 -12.19 -1.05 28.36
C LYS A 272 -13.32 -0.25 27.73
N PRO A 273 -13.35 1.08 27.91
CA PRO A 273 -14.37 1.92 27.28
C PRO A 273 -14.41 1.69 25.77
N LEU A 274 -15.60 1.82 25.17
CA LEU A 274 -15.74 1.80 23.72
C LEU A 274 -14.87 2.90 23.11
N GLY A 275 -13.99 2.52 22.20
CA GLY A 275 -12.98 3.40 21.63
C GLY A 275 -12.37 2.78 20.39
N ALA A 276 -11.99 3.63 19.46
CA ALA A 276 -11.33 3.23 18.24
C ALA A 276 -10.53 4.39 17.65
N THR A 277 -9.51 4.04 16.87
CA THR A 277 -8.59 4.99 16.24
C THR A 277 -8.46 4.67 14.75
N LEU A 278 -8.53 5.70 13.91
CA LEU A 278 -8.19 5.65 12.50
C LEU A 278 -6.67 5.71 12.32
N LEU A 279 -6.14 4.79 11.52
CA LEU A 279 -4.74 4.70 11.14
C LEU A 279 -4.62 4.83 9.61
N THR A 280 -3.45 5.26 9.13
CA THR A 280 -3.21 5.44 7.69
C THR A 280 -3.38 4.13 6.92
N PRO A 281 -3.94 4.17 5.69
CA PRO A 281 -4.07 2.99 4.84
C PRO A 281 -2.73 2.53 4.28
N MET A 282 -2.72 1.39 3.60
CA MET A 282 -1.53 0.87 2.88
C MET A 282 -1.07 1.82 1.75
N MET A 283 -2.04 2.46 1.07
CA MET A 283 -1.79 3.46 0.03
C MET A 283 -2.45 4.78 0.40
N GLU A 284 -1.68 5.68 0.99
CA GLU A 284 -2.15 7.00 1.40
C GLU A 284 -2.60 7.88 0.23
N VAL A 285 -3.48 8.85 0.53
CA VAL A 285 -3.80 9.94 -0.38
C VAL A 285 -2.52 10.76 -0.61
N LYS A 286 -2.00 10.72 -1.83
CA LYS A 286 -0.80 11.47 -2.25
C LYS A 286 -1.21 12.75 -3.00
N SER A 287 -0.33 13.25 -3.86
CA SER A 287 -0.46 14.53 -4.57
C SER A 287 -1.72 14.70 -5.41
N ARG A 288 -2.36 13.61 -5.86
CA ARG A 288 -3.61 13.61 -6.63
C ARG A 288 -4.51 12.47 -6.17
N TYR A 289 -5.82 12.73 -6.14
CA TYR A 289 -6.83 11.78 -5.71
C TYR A 289 -8.18 12.13 -6.31
N ALA A 290 -9.03 11.13 -6.51
CA ALA A 290 -10.38 11.38 -6.98
C ALA A 290 -11.42 10.32 -6.63
N TYR A 291 -11.11 9.27 -5.86
CA TYR A 291 -12.13 8.26 -5.55
C TYR A 291 -13.30 8.83 -4.73
N ASN A 292 -14.46 8.20 -4.85
CA ASN A 292 -15.65 8.43 -4.02
C ASN A 292 -15.60 7.63 -2.72
N PHE A 293 -14.41 7.42 -2.17
CA PHE A 293 -14.18 6.76 -0.90
C PHE A 293 -12.82 7.17 -0.37
N PHE A 294 -12.54 6.85 0.89
CA PHE A 294 -11.22 6.91 1.48
C PHE A 294 -10.91 5.55 2.10
N GLU A 295 -9.65 5.15 2.06
CA GLU A 295 -9.17 3.94 2.72
C GLU A 295 -8.56 4.32 4.06
N ALA A 296 -8.76 3.48 5.07
CA ALA A 296 -8.13 3.62 6.38
C ALA A 296 -7.93 2.25 7.02
N LYS A 297 -7.22 2.21 8.14
CA LYS A 297 -7.24 1.08 9.08
C LYS A 297 -8.01 1.52 10.33
N LEU A 298 -8.96 0.72 10.80
CA LEU A 298 -9.71 0.99 12.02
C LEU A 298 -9.21 0.06 13.13
N LYS A 299 -8.56 0.65 14.13
CA LYS A 299 -8.11 -0.06 15.33
C LYS A 299 -9.21 0.01 16.40
N ASN A 300 -9.68 -1.15 16.86
CA ASN A 300 -10.50 -1.25 18.05
C ASN A 300 -9.63 -1.08 19.29
N GLU A 301 -10.05 -0.24 20.24
CA GLU A 301 -9.33 0.00 21.50
C GLU A 301 -10.14 -0.48 22.72
N SER A 302 -11.22 -1.21 22.47
CA SER A 302 -12.15 -1.69 23.49
C SER A 302 -12.19 -3.22 23.57
N ASN A 303 -12.80 -3.72 24.64
CA ASN A 303 -13.05 -5.15 24.85
C ASN A 303 -14.33 -5.66 24.15
N GLN A 304 -15.01 -4.81 23.38
CA GLN A 304 -16.22 -5.15 22.63
C GLN A 304 -15.92 -5.14 21.13
N PRO A 305 -16.51 -6.06 20.33
CA PRO A 305 -16.33 -6.03 18.88
C PRO A 305 -16.97 -4.76 18.28
N ILE A 306 -16.33 -4.21 17.25
CA ILE A 306 -16.88 -3.15 16.42
C ILE A 306 -17.63 -3.79 15.27
N THR A 307 -18.92 -3.50 15.19
CA THR A 307 -19.82 -3.99 14.13
C THR A 307 -20.23 -2.89 13.16
N SER A 308 -20.23 -1.64 13.62
CA SER A 308 -20.45 -0.47 12.78
C SER A 308 -19.61 0.72 13.24
N ALA A 309 -19.29 1.60 12.30
CA ALA A 309 -18.58 2.85 12.54
C ALA A 309 -19.19 3.98 11.70
N GLY A 310 -19.35 5.15 12.28
CA GLY A 310 -19.80 6.36 11.58
C GLY A 310 -18.68 7.39 11.48
N PHE A 311 -18.68 8.12 10.36
CA PHE A 311 -17.67 9.10 10.02
C PHE A 311 -18.30 10.41 9.55
N GLN A 312 -17.63 11.51 9.83
CA GLN A 312 -17.85 12.78 9.15
C GLN A 312 -16.70 12.98 8.18
N VAL A 313 -17.00 12.93 6.88
CA VAL A 313 -16.05 13.26 5.82
C VAL A 313 -16.28 14.72 5.44
N THR A 314 -15.23 15.54 5.50
CA THR A 314 -15.24 16.92 5.05
C THR A 314 -14.37 17.02 3.80
N ILE A 315 -14.88 17.53 2.69
CA ILE A 315 -14.09 17.81 1.48
C ILE A 315 -14.35 19.25 1.08
N ASN A 316 -13.29 20.07 0.96
CA ASN A 316 -13.42 21.48 0.58
C ASN A 316 -14.39 22.30 1.45
N GLY A 317 -14.53 21.93 2.72
CA GLY A 317 -15.46 22.53 3.69
C GLY A 317 -16.89 21.95 3.67
N GLU A 318 -17.22 21.10 2.70
CA GLU A 318 -18.52 20.42 2.62
C GLU A 318 -18.49 19.12 3.42
N LYS A 319 -19.49 18.93 4.28
CA LYS A 319 -19.58 17.79 5.20
C LYS A 319 -20.56 16.77 4.67
N GLN A 320 -20.18 15.50 4.78
CA GLN A 320 -21.03 14.35 4.51
C GLN A 320 -20.87 13.31 5.61
N ASP A 321 -21.97 12.67 5.97
CA ASP A 321 -21.94 11.52 6.86
C ASP A 321 -21.65 10.26 6.03
N ALA A 322 -20.77 9.41 6.57
CA ALA A 322 -20.44 8.11 6.00
C ALA A 322 -20.53 7.05 7.09
N ALA A 323 -20.76 5.80 6.68
CA ALA A 323 -20.87 4.67 7.59
C ALA A 323 -20.11 3.47 7.03
N TRP A 324 -19.65 2.62 7.94
CA TRP A 324 -19.04 1.33 7.66
C TRP A 324 -19.73 0.28 8.55
N GLU A 325 -19.95 -0.90 7.97
CA GLU A 325 -20.51 -2.07 8.65
C GLU A 325 -19.53 -3.23 8.45
N GLY A 326 -19.33 -4.05 9.47
CA GLY A 326 -18.43 -5.19 9.42
C GLY A 326 -18.25 -5.86 10.77
N HIS A 327 -17.07 -6.43 11.01
CA HIS A 327 -16.73 -7.04 12.30
C HIS A 327 -15.24 -6.91 12.57
N ILE A 328 -14.86 -6.19 13.63
CA ILE A 328 -13.48 -6.12 14.14
C ILE A 328 -13.52 -6.60 15.59
N ASN A 329 -12.74 -7.63 15.92
CA ASN A 329 -12.71 -8.13 17.30
C ASN A 329 -12.12 -7.09 18.26
N ALA A 330 -12.27 -7.35 19.56
CA ALA A 330 -11.64 -6.56 20.61
C ALA A 330 -10.14 -6.37 20.34
N PHE A 331 -9.66 -5.12 20.43
CA PHE A 331 -8.25 -4.75 20.27
C PHE A 331 -7.57 -5.06 18.92
N GLU A 332 -8.32 -5.52 17.91
CA GLU A 332 -7.82 -5.78 16.58
C GLU A 332 -7.84 -4.54 15.68
N THR A 333 -7.16 -4.63 14.53
CA THR A 333 -7.14 -3.60 13.50
C THR A 333 -7.43 -4.22 12.14
N LEU A 334 -8.40 -3.67 11.40
CA LEU A 334 -8.68 -4.10 10.02
C LEU A 334 -8.67 -2.91 9.05
N PRO A 335 -8.28 -3.13 7.78
CA PRO A 335 -8.51 -2.16 6.72
C PRO A 335 -10.01 -1.96 6.48
N ILE A 336 -10.42 -0.71 6.23
CA ILE A 336 -11.80 -0.33 5.93
C ILE A 336 -11.84 0.66 4.77
N THR A 337 -12.97 0.66 4.06
CA THR A 337 -13.29 1.63 3.03
C THR A 337 -14.44 2.50 3.50
N ILE A 338 -14.25 3.82 3.47
CA ILE A 338 -15.20 4.83 3.93
C ILE A 338 -15.76 5.54 2.69
N HIS A 339 -16.95 5.14 2.26
CA HIS A 339 -17.57 5.69 1.06
C HIS A 339 -18.02 7.14 1.25
N ALA A 340 -17.70 7.97 0.27
CA ALA A 340 -18.10 9.36 0.15
C ALA A 340 -19.09 9.50 -1.01
N SER A 341 -20.06 10.40 -0.87
CA SER A 341 -20.86 10.85 -2.00
C SER A 341 -19.97 11.56 -3.03
N PRO A 342 -20.35 11.54 -4.33
CA PRO A 342 -19.63 12.28 -5.34
C PRO A 342 -19.50 13.77 -4.98
N TYR A 343 -18.29 14.29 -5.06
CA TYR A 343 -17.96 15.68 -4.72
C TYR A 343 -17.31 16.40 -5.91
N GLU A 344 -17.41 17.73 -5.93
CA GLU A 344 -16.74 18.58 -6.90
C GLU A 344 -15.23 18.65 -6.61
N ILE A 345 -14.42 18.35 -7.63
CA ILE A 345 -12.96 18.39 -7.51
C ILE A 345 -12.46 19.76 -7.97
N LYS A 346 -11.80 20.48 -7.06
CA LYS A 346 -11.10 21.74 -7.33
C LYS A 346 -9.65 21.46 -7.76
N GLU A 347 -8.94 22.50 -8.20
CA GLU A 347 -7.52 22.39 -8.56
C GLU A 347 -6.69 21.80 -7.41
N THR A 348 -6.91 22.33 -6.21
CA THR A 348 -6.40 21.82 -4.93
C THR A 348 -7.59 21.59 -3.99
N ASN A 349 -7.59 20.47 -3.29
CA ASN A 349 -8.65 20.04 -2.40
C ASN A 349 -8.07 19.73 -1.03
N GLU A 350 -8.87 19.95 0.01
CA GLU A 350 -8.58 19.53 1.38
C GLU A 350 -9.63 18.51 1.81
N TYR A 351 -9.20 17.50 2.57
CA TYR A 351 -10.09 16.49 3.12
C TYR A 351 -9.81 16.24 4.62
N GLU A 352 -10.86 15.88 5.34
CA GLU A 352 -10.81 15.33 6.69
C GLU A 352 -11.78 14.15 6.77
N VAL A 353 -11.32 13.01 7.27
CA VAL A 353 -12.16 11.85 7.62
C VAL A 353 -12.10 11.70 9.13
N LYS A 354 -13.18 12.10 9.81
CA LYS A 354 -13.30 12.05 11.26
C LYS A 354 -14.15 10.87 11.71
N LEU A 355 -13.64 10.05 12.62
CA LEU A 355 -14.41 9.01 13.28
C LEU A 355 -15.34 9.63 14.34
N THR A 356 -16.64 9.36 14.27
CA THR A 356 -17.65 10.01 15.12
C THR A 356 -18.43 9.03 15.99
N THR A 357 -18.71 7.83 15.48
CA THR A 357 -19.48 6.83 16.21
C THR A 357 -18.93 5.42 16.02
N ILE A 358 -19.14 4.57 17.02
CA ILE A 358 -18.89 3.12 16.98
C ILE A 358 -20.11 2.42 17.57
N ASN A 359 -20.61 1.38 16.92
CA ASN A 359 -21.79 0.62 17.36
C ASN A 359 -23.00 1.53 17.69
N GLY A 360 -23.17 2.60 16.91
CA GLY A 360 -24.23 3.61 17.12
C GLY A 360 -24.04 4.58 18.29
N GLN A 361 -22.91 4.51 19.02
CA GLN A 361 -22.60 5.40 20.13
C GLN A 361 -21.59 6.47 19.72
N ASN A 362 -21.80 7.71 20.15
CA ASN A 362 -20.86 8.80 19.93
C ASN A 362 -19.55 8.56 20.69
N ILE A 363 -18.43 8.80 20.01
CA ILE A 363 -17.09 8.73 20.60
C ILE A 363 -16.28 9.98 20.25
N THR A 364 -15.22 10.22 21.02
CA THR A 364 -14.18 11.19 20.66
C THR A 364 -13.14 10.51 19.78
N GLY A 365 -13.46 10.32 18.50
CA GLY A 365 -12.54 9.74 17.52
C GLY A 365 -11.51 10.76 16.99
N ASN A 366 -10.44 10.25 16.40
CA ASN A 366 -9.45 11.05 15.67
C ASN A 366 -9.87 11.28 14.22
N SER A 367 -9.06 12.07 13.51
CA SER A 367 -9.21 12.35 12.08
C SER A 367 -7.99 11.90 11.29
N LEU A 368 -8.20 11.50 10.05
CA LEU A 368 -7.18 11.50 9.00
C LEU A 368 -7.46 12.69 8.07
N GLU A 369 -6.46 13.49 7.78
CA GLU A 369 -6.63 14.72 6.99
C GLU A 369 -5.45 14.98 6.07
N GLY A 370 -5.67 15.79 5.04
CA GLY A 370 -4.62 16.19 4.11
C GLY A 370 -5.15 16.97 2.91
N SER A 371 -4.32 17.08 1.88
CA SER A 371 -4.68 17.76 0.64
C SER A 371 -4.27 16.96 -0.60
N PHE A 372 -5.00 17.16 -1.70
CA PHE A 372 -4.71 16.56 -2.99
C PHE A 372 -5.12 17.48 -4.14
N ASN A 373 -4.43 17.36 -5.27
CA ASN A 373 -4.77 18.09 -6.49
C ASN A 373 -5.75 17.30 -7.38
N SER A 374 -6.42 18.03 -8.26
CA SER A 374 -7.28 17.45 -9.31
C SER A 374 -6.59 16.36 -10.15
N PRO A 375 -7.33 15.41 -10.75
CA PRO A 375 -6.80 14.46 -11.72
C PRO A 375 -6.03 15.12 -12.86
N LEU A 376 -5.10 14.37 -13.44
CA LEU A 376 -4.45 14.73 -14.70
C LEU A 376 -5.45 14.73 -15.86
N LYS A 377 -5.04 15.28 -17.00
CA LYS A 377 -5.86 15.28 -18.22
C LYS A 377 -5.38 14.16 -19.14
N GLY A 378 -6.27 13.22 -19.44
CA GLY A 378 -6.05 12.15 -20.41
C GLY A 378 -7.08 12.21 -21.54
N THR A 379 -7.12 11.16 -22.35
CA THR A 379 -8.10 10.97 -23.42
C THR A 379 -8.84 9.64 -23.24
N PRO A 380 -10.03 9.45 -23.84
CA PRO A 380 -10.74 8.16 -23.88
C PRO A 380 -9.85 6.98 -24.27
N ASN A 381 -9.03 7.15 -25.31
CA ASN A 381 -8.06 6.14 -25.70
C ASN A 381 -6.70 6.49 -25.10
N ILE A 382 -6.11 5.55 -24.37
CA ILE A 382 -4.78 5.69 -23.79
C ILE A 382 -3.88 4.50 -24.16
N THR A 383 -2.57 4.74 -24.11
CA THR A 383 -1.53 3.72 -24.19
C THR A 383 -0.73 3.74 -22.90
N ILE A 384 -0.44 2.58 -22.33
CA ILE A 384 0.36 2.41 -21.13
C ILE A 384 1.60 1.61 -21.49
N THR A 385 2.78 2.20 -21.34
CA THR A 385 4.03 1.45 -21.37
C THR A 385 4.37 1.02 -19.95
N LEU A 386 4.32 -0.28 -19.68
CA LEU A 386 4.65 -0.85 -18.38
C LEU A 386 5.99 -1.58 -18.45
N VAL A 387 6.81 -1.45 -17.42
CA VAL A 387 8.03 -2.22 -17.20
C VAL A 387 7.90 -2.95 -15.88
N THR A 388 7.87 -4.28 -15.92
CA THR A 388 7.81 -5.12 -14.72
C THR A 388 9.17 -5.23 -14.05
N ASP A 389 9.20 -5.65 -12.79
CA ASP A 389 10.42 -6.19 -12.17
C ASP A 389 10.41 -7.73 -12.27
N LEU A 390 11.23 -8.43 -11.47
CA LEU A 390 11.30 -9.89 -11.50
C LEU A 390 10.10 -10.58 -10.83
N TYR A 391 9.18 -9.87 -10.16
CA TYR A 391 8.12 -10.47 -9.35
C TYR A 391 6.73 -10.06 -9.83
N ALA A 392 6.52 -10.03 -11.15
CA ALA A 392 5.27 -9.56 -11.74
C ALA A 392 4.02 -10.38 -11.32
N ASP A 393 4.19 -11.57 -10.76
CA ASP A 393 3.14 -12.42 -10.20
C ASP A 393 2.55 -11.89 -8.88
N GLU A 394 3.26 -10.99 -8.19
CA GLU A 394 2.77 -10.33 -6.97
C GLU A 394 2.18 -8.94 -7.23
N ASN A 395 2.06 -8.56 -8.51
CA ASN A 395 1.54 -7.26 -8.91
C ASN A 395 0.18 -7.37 -9.62
N THR A 396 -0.71 -6.41 -9.34
CA THR A 396 -1.91 -6.20 -10.17
C THR A 396 -1.82 -4.86 -10.89
N PHE A 397 -2.37 -4.79 -12.10
CA PHE A 397 -2.37 -3.61 -12.94
C PHE A 397 -3.78 -3.38 -13.48
N VAL A 398 -4.46 -2.36 -12.96
CA VAL A 398 -5.88 -2.14 -13.26
C VAL A 398 -6.18 -0.67 -13.53
N ILE A 399 -7.18 -0.43 -14.37
CA ILE A 399 -7.88 0.85 -14.44
C ILE A 399 -9.18 0.71 -13.67
N ARG A 400 -9.40 1.61 -12.71
CA ARG A 400 -10.63 1.71 -11.91
C ARG A 400 -11.39 2.98 -12.20
N ASP A 401 -12.71 2.93 -12.07
CA ASP A 401 -13.56 4.12 -12.05
C ASP A 401 -13.48 4.87 -10.70
N ARG A 402 -14.19 5.98 -10.57
CA ARG A 402 -14.24 6.79 -9.35
C ARG A 402 -14.80 6.04 -8.13
N ASN A 403 -15.58 4.98 -8.33
CA ASN A 403 -16.13 4.16 -7.25
C ASN A 403 -15.24 2.96 -6.89
N GLY A 404 -14.11 2.79 -7.58
CA GLY A 404 -13.19 1.68 -7.37
C GLY A 404 -13.52 0.42 -8.18
N ASN A 405 -14.54 0.47 -9.04
CA ASN A 405 -14.89 -0.68 -9.89
C ASN A 405 -13.80 -0.87 -10.95
N ILE A 406 -13.41 -2.11 -11.20
CA ILE A 406 -12.45 -2.45 -12.26
C ILE A 406 -13.11 -2.20 -13.62
N VAL A 407 -12.51 -1.31 -14.39
CA VAL A 407 -12.88 -1.02 -15.79
C VAL A 407 -12.05 -1.88 -16.73
N LYS A 408 -10.75 -2.03 -16.43
CA LYS A 408 -9.83 -2.84 -17.20
C LYS A 408 -8.77 -3.45 -16.30
N GLU A 409 -8.39 -4.69 -16.57
CA GLU A 409 -7.27 -5.40 -15.96
C GLU A 409 -6.27 -5.78 -17.06
N PHE A 410 -4.98 -5.71 -16.72
CA PHE A 410 -3.88 -6.08 -17.61
C PHE A 410 -3.07 -7.24 -17.03
N GLY A 411 -2.27 -7.89 -17.88
CA GLY A 411 -1.56 -9.11 -17.52
C GLY A 411 -2.47 -10.36 -17.53
N PRO A 412 -2.10 -11.44 -16.81
CA PRO A 412 -0.89 -11.57 -15.99
C PRO A 412 0.39 -11.44 -16.82
N TYR A 413 1.46 -10.95 -16.19
CA TYR A 413 2.77 -10.83 -16.83
C TYR A 413 3.70 -11.95 -16.40
N ILE A 414 4.79 -12.13 -17.14
CA ILE A 414 5.75 -13.22 -16.90
C ILE A 414 6.58 -12.84 -15.67
N THR A 415 6.67 -13.75 -14.69
CA THR A 415 7.56 -13.62 -13.52
C THR A 415 9.01 -14.02 -13.85
N ASP A 416 9.94 -13.72 -12.95
CA ASP A 416 11.39 -13.94 -13.09
C ASP A 416 12.05 -13.22 -14.28
N THR A 417 11.38 -12.23 -14.87
CA THR A 417 11.92 -11.48 -16.00
C THR A 417 11.54 -10.01 -15.97
N LYS A 418 12.52 -9.15 -16.25
CA LYS A 418 12.26 -7.74 -16.52
C LYS A 418 11.74 -7.61 -17.95
N ALA A 419 10.47 -7.27 -18.12
CA ALA A 419 9.86 -7.11 -19.43
C ALA A 419 9.18 -5.75 -19.58
N THR A 420 9.06 -5.30 -20.83
CA THR A 420 8.29 -4.10 -21.19
C THR A 420 7.06 -4.53 -21.96
N TYR A 421 5.91 -4.01 -21.56
CA TYR A 421 4.60 -4.24 -22.17
C TYR A 421 4.01 -2.92 -22.65
N GLU A 422 3.25 -2.98 -23.74
CA GLU A 422 2.46 -1.85 -24.24
C GLU A 422 0.99 -2.27 -24.23
N GLU A 423 0.23 -1.61 -23.36
CA GLU A 423 -1.19 -1.86 -23.15
C GLU A 423 -2.01 -0.70 -23.66
N THR A 424 -3.28 -0.96 -23.97
CA THR A 424 -4.22 0.09 -24.37
C THR A 424 -5.55 -0.07 -23.65
N ALA A 425 -6.24 1.05 -23.46
CA ALA A 425 -7.59 1.06 -22.93
C ALA A 425 -8.44 2.11 -23.65
N GLU A 426 -9.71 1.74 -23.88
CA GLU A 426 -10.76 2.64 -24.34
C GLU A 426 -11.69 2.92 -23.15
N LEU A 427 -11.86 4.20 -22.85
CA LEU A 427 -12.51 4.71 -21.64
C LEU A 427 -13.64 5.66 -22.02
N GLU A 428 -14.69 5.71 -21.20
CA GLU A 428 -15.79 6.65 -21.44
C GLU A 428 -15.35 8.11 -21.27
N LEU A 429 -15.87 8.97 -22.14
CA LEU A 429 -15.61 10.39 -22.16
C LEU A 429 -16.15 11.10 -20.91
N ASP A 430 -15.41 12.11 -20.45
CA ASP A 430 -15.68 12.99 -19.30
C ASP A 430 -15.72 12.27 -17.94
N GLN A 431 -15.30 10.99 -17.89
CA GLN A 431 -15.16 10.23 -16.65
C GLN A 431 -13.74 10.33 -16.07
N ILE A 432 -13.62 10.05 -14.76
CA ILE A 432 -12.36 10.02 -14.03
C ILE A 432 -11.99 8.57 -13.74
N TYR A 433 -10.73 8.24 -13.97
CA TYR A 433 -10.16 6.92 -13.77
C TYR A 433 -8.91 6.97 -12.89
N CYS A 434 -8.60 5.84 -12.28
CA CYS A 434 -7.33 5.57 -11.61
C CYS A 434 -6.63 4.42 -12.33
N PHE A 435 -5.42 4.64 -12.84
CA PHE A 435 -4.51 3.54 -13.12
C PHE A 435 -3.81 3.17 -11.80
N GLU A 436 -4.07 1.97 -11.33
CA GLU A 436 -3.60 1.44 -10.05
C GLU A 436 -2.70 0.24 -10.29
N ILE A 437 -1.54 0.27 -9.66
CA ILE A 437 -0.62 -0.84 -9.52
C ILE A 437 -0.60 -1.21 -8.05
N THR A 438 -0.88 -2.46 -7.71
CA THR A 438 -0.70 -2.97 -6.34
C THR A 438 0.41 -3.99 -6.28
N ASP A 439 1.09 -4.05 -5.14
CA ASP A 439 2.13 -5.03 -4.83
C ASP A 439 1.75 -5.79 -3.56
N GLU A 440 1.65 -7.12 -3.66
CA GLU A 440 1.09 -7.97 -2.61
C GLU A 440 1.96 -8.03 -1.35
N TRP A 441 3.28 -7.86 -1.49
CA TRP A 441 4.22 -7.98 -0.38
C TRP A 441 4.71 -6.64 0.18
N GLY A 442 4.33 -5.55 -0.47
CA GLY A 442 4.64 -4.18 -0.05
C GLY A 442 6.11 -3.81 -0.20
N ASP A 443 6.94 -4.62 -0.88
CA ASP A 443 8.30 -4.23 -1.27
C ASP A 443 8.33 -3.46 -2.60
N GLY A 444 7.26 -3.55 -3.38
CA GLY A 444 7.08 -2.84 -4.63
C GLY A 444 7.99 -3.35 -5.74
N MET A 445 7.83 -2.79 -6.93
CA MET A 445 8.54 -3.23 -8.13
C MET A 445 9.98 -2.68 -8.18
N GLN A 446 10.90 -3.24 -7.40
CA GLN A 446 12.22 -2.66 -7.15
C GLN A 446 13.41 -3.49 -7.66
N LEU A 447 13.21 -4.76 -8.05
CA LEU A 447 14.31 -5.69 -8.32
C LEU A 447 14.21 -6.36 -9.69
N PRO A 448 14.79 -5.77 -10.75
CA PRO A 448 15.21 -4.37 -10.88
C PRO A 448 14.01 -3.45 -11.05
N LYS A 449 14.16 -2.15 -10.75
CA LYS A 449 13.06 -1.16 -10.80
C LYS A 449 12.13 -1.30 -12.00
N GLY A 450 10.86 -1.53 -11.69
CA GLY A 450 9.73 -1.40 -12.59
C GLY A 450 9.28 0.05 -12.75
N SER A 451 8.47 0.32 -13.77
CA SER A 451 8.01 1.67 -14.11
C SER A 451 6.78 1.63 -14.98
N TYR A 452 6.04 2.74 -15.07
CA TYR A 452 5.03 2.92 -16.12
C TYR A 452 5.06 4.32 -16.71
N LYS A 453 4.49 4.43 -17.91
CA LYS A 453 4.16 5.69 -18.59
C LYS A 453 2.77 5.58 -19.20
N ILE A 454 1.98 6.63 -19.07
CA ILE A 454 0.64 6.72 -19.67
C ILE A 454 0.67 7.82 -20.73
N TYR A 455 0.15 7.49 -21.91
CA TYR A 455 0.05 8.39 -23.05
C TYR A 455 -1.40 8.53 -23.51
N THR A 456 -1.74 9.72 -23.99
CA THR A 456 -3.00 9.98 -24.70
C THR A 456 -2.99 9.38 -26.11
N SER A 457 -4.14 9.41 -26.77
CA SER A 457 -4.30 8.95 -28.16
C SER A 457 -3.43 9.70 -29.19
N ASN A 458 -2.93 10.90 -28.84
CA ASN A 458 -2.01 11.68 -29.68
C ASN A 458 -0.54 11.58 -29.20
N GLN A 459 -0.21 10.57 -28.40
CA GLN A 459 1.13 10.30 -27.85
C GLN A 459 1.68 11.39 -26.91
N SER A 460 0.81 12.23 -26.35
CA SER A 460 1.22 13.16 -25.28
C SER A 460 1.32 12.40 -23.96
N LEU A 461 2.38 12.65 -23.19
CA LEU A 461 2.54 12.04 -21.87
C LEU A 461 1.50 12.59 -20.89
N VAL A 462 0.73 11.69 -20.27
CA VAL A 462 -0.17 11.98 -19.15
C VAL A 462 0.61 11.93 -17.84
N GLU A 463 1.30 10.81 -17.59
CA GLU A 463 2.06 10.56 -16.36
C GLU A 463 3.18 9.55 -16.59
N GLN A 464 4.22 9.59 -15.76
CA GLN A 464 5.24 8.55 -15.67
C GLN A 464 5.70 8.34 -14.23
N ASN A 465 5.97 7.09 -13.87
CA ASN A 465 6.58 6.73 -12.59
C ASN A 465 7.69 5.71 -12.80
N PHE A 466 8.91 6.03 -12.37
CA PHE A 466 10.10 5.19 -12.51
C PHE A 466 10.51 4.44 -11.23
N SER A 467 9.71 4.56 -10.16
CA SER A 467 10.01 3.95 -8.87
C SER A 467 8.72 3.64 -8.12
N ILE A 468 8.20 2.43 -8.33
CA ILE A 468 7.00 1.92 -7.65
C ILE A 468 7.45 1.20 -6.38
N THR A 469 7.19 1.80 -5.22
CA THR A 469 7.65 1.33 -3.90
C THR A 469 6.47 0.99 -3.01
N GLY A 470 6.68 0.17 -1.98
CA GLY A 470 5.61 -0.11 -1.04
C GLY A 470 4.52 -0.95 -1.69
N PHE A 471 3.28 -0.79 -1.23
CA PHE A 471 2.10 -1.48 -1.75
C PHE A 471 1.65 -1.06 -3.17
N GLY A 472 2.40 -0.17 -3.84
CA GLY A 472 2.17 0.18 -5.23
C GLY A 472 2.00 1.67 -5.52
N ALA A 473 1.25 1.99 -6.58
CA ALA A 473 1.09 3.34 -7.09
C ALA A 473 -0.29 3.59 -7.69
N ARG A 474 -0.74 4.85 -7.63
CA ARG A 474 -2.01 5.31 -8.20
C ARG A 474 -1.81 6.57 -9.03
N THR A 475 -2.38 6.59 -10.22
CA THR A 475 -2.45 7.78 -11.08
C THR A 475 -3.90 8.06 -11.44
N PHE A 476 -4.39 9.23 -11.03
CA PHE A 476 -5.74 9.69 -11.37
C PHE A 476 -5.73 10.61 -12.58
N PHE A 477 -6.61 10.35 -13.54
CA PHE A 477 -6.78 11.19 -14.73
C PHE A 477 -8.24 11.24 -15.19
N GLN A 478 -8.64 12.35 -15.80
CA GLN A 478 -9.94 12.52 -16.44
C GLN A 478 -9.80 12.27 -17.95
N ALA A 479 -10.64 11.40 -18.50
CA ALA A 479 -10.68 11.10 -19.93
C ALA A 479 -11.45 12.21 -20.65
N LEU A 480 -10.72 13.20 -21.17
CA LEU A 480 -11.31 14.34 -21.86
C LEU A 480 -11.22 14.16 -23.37
N SER A 481 -12.10 14.81 -24.12
CA SER A 481 -11.99 14.85 -25.57
C SER A 481 -10.59 15.35 -25.92
N PRO A 482 -9.87 14.68 -26.86
CA PRO A 482 -8.57 15.16 -27.29
C PRO A 482 -8.74 16.61 -27.70
N SER A 483 -8.14 17.53 -26.94
CA SER A 483 -8.07 18.91 -27.41
C SER A 483 -7.25 18.84 -28.70
N SER A 484 -7.83 19.25 -29.83
CA SER A 484 -7.21 19.22 -31.16
C SER A 484 -6.05 20.22 -31.29
N ILE A 485 -5.16 20.21 -30.32
CA ILE A 485 -3.96 21.02 -30.25
C ILE A 485 -2.90 20.06 -29.73
N SER A 486 -2.26 19.33 -30.65
CA SER A 486 -0.87 18.96 -30.41
C SER A 486 -0.11 20.24 -30.03
N PRO A 487 0.87 20.19 -29.12
CA PRO A 487 1.94 21.17 -29.19
C PRO A 487 2.64 20.94 -30.53
N ILE A 488 2.11 21.53 -31.60
CA ILE A 488 2.87 21.77 -32.82
C ILE A 488 4.05 22.60 -32.33
N GLY A 489 5.27 22.08 -32.56
CA GLY A 489 6.49 22.68 -32.06
C GLY A 489 6.44 24.19 -32.23
N ILE A 490 6.87 24.90 -31.19
CA ILE A 490 7.15 26.33 -31.29
C ILE A 490 8.17 26.47 -32.43
N ASP A 491 7.68 26.78 -33.63
CA ASP A 491 8.56 27.25 -34.68
C ASP A 491 8.93 28.67 -34.26
N ASN A 492 10.11 28.80 -33.63
CA ASN A 492 10.70 30.07 -33.20
C ASN A 492 10.89 31.08 -34.36
N ASN A 493 10.48 30.72 -35.59
CA ASN A 493 10.63 31.51 -36.80
C ASN A 493 9.35 32.22 -37.26
N THR A 494 8.20 32.06 -36.58
CA THR A 494 6.96 32.80 -36.92
C THR A 494 6.56 33.77 -35.81
N ILE A 495 6.40 35.05 -36.16
CA ILE A 495 5.96 36.14 -35.28
C ILE A 495 4.61 36.62 -35.80
N VAL A 496 3.58 36.56 -34.96
CA VAL A 496 2.25 37.12 -35.26
C VAL A 496 1.91 38.13 -34.19
N SER A 497 1.56 39.36 -34.58
CA SER A 497 1.06 40.39 -33.67
C SER A 497 -0.13 41.13 -34.26
N PHE A 498 -0.91 41.78 -33.40
CA PHE A 498 -2.05 42.61 -33.77
C PHE A 498 -1.77 44.04 -33.33
N ASP A 499 -1.86 44.99 -34.26
CA ASP A 499 -1.84 46.43 -34.00
C ASP A 499 -3.29 46.93 -33.81
N PRO A 500 -3.72 47.23 -32.57
CA PRO A 500 -5.08 47.68 -32.29
C PRO A 500 -5.36 49.11 -32.77
N ILE A 501 -4.33 49.94 -32.96
CA ILE A 501 -4.49 51.34 -33.39
C ILE A 501 -4.82 51.39 -34.88
N HIS A 502 -4.09 50.63 -35.69
CA HIS A 502 -4.26 50.61 -37.15
C HIS A 502 -5.15 49.45 -37.64
N LYS A 503 -5.56 48.54 -36.74
CA LYS A 503 -6.32 47.32 -37.03
C LYS A 503 -5.63 46.42 -38.07
N LEU A 504 -4.34 46.17 -37.85
CA LEU A 504 -3.50 45.36 -38.73
C LEU A 504 -3.01 44.11 -37.99
N ILE A 505 -2.92 43.00 -38.71
CA ILE A 505 -2.26 41.77 -38.27
C ILE A 505 -0.91 41.72 -38.96
N GLU A 506 0.16 41.77 -38.18
CA GLU A 506 1.53 41.71 -38.66
C GLU A 506 2.05 40.28 -38.53
N ILE A 507 2.52 39.73 -39.64
CA ILE A 507 2.95 38.33 -39.75
C ILE A 507 4.36 38.33 -40.30
N GLY A 508 5.31 37.83 -39.51
CA GLY A 508 6.67 37.55 -39.94
C GLY A 508 6.93 36.05 -39.90
N PHE A 509 7.45 35.46 -40.97
CA PHE A 509 7.80 34.04 -40.99
C PHE A 509 8.98 33.75 -41.91
N LYS A 510 9.73 32.70 -41.60
CA LYS A 510 10.81 32.21 -42.47
C LYS A 510 10.23 31.44 -43.66
N THR A 511 10.79 31.68 -44.84
CA THR A 511 10.36 31.01 -46.07
C THR A 511 11.35 29.93 -46.46
N GLU A 512 10.86 28.70 -46.55
CA GLU A 512 11.71 27.54 -46.87
C GLU A 512 11.95 27.44 -48.39
N ASN A 513 10.93 27.75 -49.20
CA ASN A 513 10.97 27.65 -50.65
C ASN A 513 10.60 28.97 -51.36
N THR A 514 11.08 29.12 -52.59
CA THR A 514 10.65 30.18 -53.51
C THR A 514 9.34 29.75 -54.16
N GLY A 515 8.29 30.56 -54.05
CA GLY A 515 6.97 30.19 -54.55
C GLY A 515 5.86 31.06 -53.99
N LYS A 516 4.72 30.42 -53.66
CA LYS A 516 3.57 31.08 -53.03
C LYS A 516 3.37 30.52 -51.63
N ALA A 517 3.18 31.40 -50.66
CA ALA A 517 2.62 31.05 -49.37
C ALA A 517 1.16 31.52 -49.30
N ASN A 518 0.29 30.66 -48.78
CA ASN A 518 -1.07 31.01 -48.46
C ASN A 518 -1.19 31.38 -46.99
N ILE A 519 -1.86 32.48 -46.68
CA ILE A 519 -2.17 32.90 -45.32
C ILE A 519 -3.68 32.96 -45.19
N SER A 520 -4.23 32.13 -44.32
CA SER A 520 -5.67 32.05 -44.06
C SER A 520 -5.98 32.33 -42.59
N ILE A 521 -7.03 33.12 -42.32
CA ILE A 521 -7.52 33.37 -40.96
C ILE A 521 -8.91 32.78 -40.83
N TYR A 522 -9.10 31.94 -39.82
CA TYR A 522 -10.34 31.25 -39.52
C TYR A 522 -10.90 31.74 -38.18
N SER A 523 -12.23 31.82 -38.10
CA SER A 523 -12.93 31.84 -36.80
C SER A 523 -12.64 30.55 -36.00
N ILE A 524 -12.86 30.57 -34.68
CA ILE A 524 -12.80 29.35 -33.86
C ILE A 524 -13.77 28.25 -34.30
N THR A 525 -14.84 28.59 -35.03
CA THR A 525 -15.79 27.61 -35.57
C THR A 525 -15.37 27.06 -36.94
N GLY A 526 -14.15 27.38 -37.42
CA GLY A 526 -13.58 26.86 -38.67
C GLY A 526 -14.01 27.60 -39.95
N LYS A 527 -14.81 28.68 -39.86
CA LYS A 527 -15.13 29.51 -41.03
C LYS A 527 -13.89 30.32 -41.45
N CYS A 528 -13.47 30.20 -42.71
CA CYS A 528 -12.42 31.04 -43.31
C CYS A 528 -12.95 32.46 -43.50
N LEU A 529 -12.22 33.45 -42.99
CA LEU A 529 -12.59 34.86 -42.98
C LEU A 529 -11.67 35.71 -43.86
N ILE A 530 -10.38 35.36 -43.90
CA ILE A 530 -9.38 35.99 -44.75
C ILE A 530 -8.55 34.89 -45.39
N ASN A 531 -8.20 35.06 -46.66
CA ASN A 531 -7.35 34.16 -47.40
C ASN A 531 -6.52 34.96 -48.42
N GLU A 532 -5.21 35.04 -48.21
CA GLU A 532 -4.28 35.79 -49.04
C GLU A 532 -3.15 34.90 -49.55
N ASN A 533 -2.68 35.16 -50.76
CA ASN A 533 -1.48 34.52 -51.29
C ASN A 533 -0.37 35.55 -51.40
N ILE A 534 0.80 35.22 -50.86
CA ILE A 534 2.00 36.05 -50.96
C ILE A 534 3.09 35.31 -51.73
N GLN A 535 3.99 36.07 -52.36
CA GLN A 535 5.18 35.51 -53.00
C GLN A 535 6.30 35.35 -51.97
N THR A 536 6.99 34.22 -52.01
CA THR A 536 8.08 33.88 -51.09
C THR A 536 9.38 33.62 -51.86
N ILE A 537 10.52 33.83 -51.20
CA ILE A 537 11.86 33.52 -51.70
C ILE A 537 12.54 32.56 -50.71
N ALA A 538 13.13 31.47 -51.21
CA ALA A 538 13.78 30.45 -50.39
C ALA A 538 14.87 31.05 -49.47
N GLY A 539 14.88 30.65 -48.20
CA GLY A 539 15.87 31.08 -47.20
C GLY A 539 15.69 32.50 -46.67
N GLY A 540 14.67 33.24 -47.13
CA GLY A 540 14.35 34.59 -46.66
C GLY A 540 13.45 34.65 -45.42
N ASN A 541 13.20 35.87 -44.95
CA ASN A 541 12.12 36.19 -44.01
C ASN A 541 11.05 36.99 -44.77
N SER A 542 9.82 36.52 -44.76
CA SER A 542 8.68 37.25 -45.31
C SER A 542 7.95 38.02 -44.21
N LYS A 543 7.44 39.18 -44.57
CA LYS A 543 6.54 39.99 -43.73
C LYS A 543 5.28 40.31 -44.51
N GLN A 544 4.13 40.13 -43.87
CA GLN A 544 2.82 40.48 -44.42
C GLN A 544 2.02 41.24 -43.38
N SER A 545 1.32 42.29 -43.81
CA SER A 545 0.37 43.04 -43.00
C SER A 545 -1.02 42.86 -43.58
N ILE A 546 -1.95 42.32 -42.78
CA ILE A 546 -3.32 42.00 -43.19
C ILE A 546 -4.29 42.90 -42.43
N SER A 547 -5.25 43.51 -43.13
CA SER A 547 -6.28 44.31 -42.46
C SER A 547 -7.24 43.44 -41.65
N ALA A 548 -7.38 43.75 -40.37
CA ALA A 548 -8.36 43.16 -39.46
C ALA A 548 -9.57 44.08 -39.23
N ALA A 549 -9.77 45.11 -40.06
CA ALA A 549 -10.83 46.10 -39.87
C ALA A 549 -12.25 45.49 -39.84
N THR A 550 -12.44 44.35 -40.49
CA THR A 550 -13.71 43.63 -40.61
C THR A 550 -13.86 42.46 -39.63
N LEU A 551 -12.83 42.16 -38.82
CA LEU A 551 -12.86 41.05 -37.86
C LEU A 551 -13.36 41.53 -36.49
N PRO A 552 -14.43 40.93 -35.93
CA PRO A 552 -14.88 41.21 -34.57
C PRO A 552 -13.81 40.88 -33.50
N MET A 553 -13.95 41.43 -32.29
CA MET A 553 -13.16 40.96 -31.15
C MET A 553 -13.41 39.47 -30.92
N GLY A 554 -12.35 38.70 -30.72
CA GLY A 554 -12.46 37.26 -30.62
C GLY A 554 -11.15 36.52 -30.80
N ILE A 555 -11.24 35.20 -30.70
CA ILE A 555 -10.14 34.28 -30.95
C ILE A 555 -10.20 33.84 -32.41
N TYR A 556 -9.04 33.76 -33.06
CA TYR A 556 -8.91 33.32 -34.44
C TYR A 556 -7.74 32.34 -34.59
N LEU A 557 -7.80 31.53 -35.63
CA LEU A 557 -6.71 30.64 -36.06
C LEU A 557 -6.12 31.19 -37.35
N LEU A 558 -4.83 31.52 -37.33
CA LEU A 558 -4.06 31.95 -38.48
C LEU A 558 -3.27 30.76 -39.00
N ASN A 559 -3.49 30.35 -40.24
CA ASN A 559 -2.80 29.27 -40.92
C ASN A 559 -1.89 29.85 -42.01
N ILE A 560 -0.65 29.37 -42.09
CA ILE A 560 0.31 29.65 -43.15
C ILE A 560 0.60 28.32 -43.85
N ASN A 561 0.30 28.21 -45.13
CA ASN A 561 0.60 27.04 -45.95
C ASN A 561 1.68 27.40 -46.99
N GLN A 562 2.86 26.78 -46.89
CA GLN A 562 3.94 26.88 -47.87
C GLN A 562 4.13 25.52 -48.54
N ASP A 563 3.82 25.42 -49.84
CA ASP A 563 4.00 24.20 -50.63
C ASP A 563 3.48 22.90 -49.95
N GLY A 564 2.35 22.99 -49.24
CA GLY A 564 1.72 21.86 -48.54
C GLY A 564 2.13 21.68 -47.08
N LYS A 565 3.08 22.48 -46.57
CA LYS A 565 3.43 22.52 -45.14
C LYS A 565 2.61 23.58 -44.44
N GLU A 566 1.79 23.17 -43.48
CA GLU A 566 0.89 24.05 -42.74
C GLU A 566 1.41 24.37 -41.33
N THR A 567 1.40 25.65 -40.98
CA THR A 567 1.66 26.14 -39.63
C THR A 567 0.48 26.95 -39.13
N THR A 568 -0.08 26.62 -37.97
CA THR A 568 -1.26 27.31 -37.41
C THR A 568 -0.93 28.00 -36.09
N HIS A 569 -1.37 29.25 -35.94
CA HIS A 569 -1.18 30.10 -34.77
C HIS A 569 -2.52 30.57 -34.22
N LYS A 570 -2.68 30.52 -32.90
CA LYS A 570 -3.80 31.19 -32.23
C LYS A 570 -3.49 32.66 -32.08
N MET A 571 -4.45 33.52 -32.45
CA MET A 571 -4.38 34.95 -32.21
C MET A 571 -5.65 35.46 -31.53
N ILE A 572 -5.53 36.58 -30.82
CA ILE A 572 -6.64 37.23 -30.14
C ILE A 572 -6.73 38.67 -30.65
N ILE A 573 -7.88 39.03 -31.21
CA ILE A 573 -8.22 40.42 -31.54
C ILE A 573 -8.99 40.99 -30.35
N ARG A 574 -8.45 42.07 -29.77
CA ARG A 574 -8.98 42.76 -28.59
C ARG A 574 -9.44 44.17 -28.91
#